data_AF-A0A1L6R0W1-F1
#
_entry.id   AF-A0A1L6R0W1-F1
#
_cell.length_a   1.000
_cell.length_b   1.000
_cell.length_c   1.000
_cell.angle_alpha   90.00
_cell.angle_beta   90.00
_cell.angle_gamma   90.00
#
_symmetry.space_group_name_H-M   'P 1'
#
loop_
_entity.id
_entity.type
_entity.pdbx_description
1 polymer ?
#
loop_
_entity_poly.entity_id
_entity_poly.type
_entity_poly.pdbx_seq_one_letter_code
_entity_poly.pdbx_strand_id
1 'polypeptide(L)'
;MQIALQEGAHRGILEVLAARFQEGGFFIMMLILIVGIIGLFLLVRGIYLVRNRNPRINKTIIIINSLGLFALVLGVFGQLIQLINTLDYLSSFEGTTPRDFADGLKTTMLPTLFGAFIFLFTRLSTILLHWIKPFQVKEDKPVFSKESN
;
A
#
# COMPACT_ATOMS: atom_id res chain seq x y z
N MET A 1 -7.03 31.71 -33.05
CA MET A 1 -7.41 30.97 -31.84
C MET A 1 -6.86 29.54 -31.95
N GLN A 2 -5.52 29.43 -31.96
CA GLN A 2 -4.77 28.20 -32.22
C GLN A 2 -4.22 27.58 -30.92
N ILE A 3 -4.98 27.66 -29.83
CA ILE A 3 -4.55 27.15 -28.51
C ILE A 3 -5.27 25.85 -28.13
N ALA A 4 -6.01 25.24 -29.07
CA ALA A 4 -6.82 24.05 -28.82
C ALA A 4 -6.24 22.75 -29.44
N LEU A 5 -4.99 22.76 -29.92
CA LEU A 5 -4.41 21.62 -30.64
C LEU A 5 -3.03 21.16 -30.13
N GLN A 6 -2.73 21.26 -28.83
CA GLN A 6 -1.51 20.60 -28.29
C GLN A 6 -1.50 20.40 -26.76
N GLU A 7 -2.42 19.61 -26.20
CA GLU A 7 -2.37 19.21 -24.77
C GLU A 7 -2.67 17.70 -24.58
N GLY A 8 -2.54 16.91 -25.66
CA GLY A 8 -2.97 15.50 -25.71
C GLY A 8 -1.86 14.46 -25.89
N ALA A 9 -0.60 14.85 -26.03
CA ALA A 9 0.48 13.90 -26.33
C ALA A 9 1.76 14.27 -25.58
N HIS A 10 2.21 13.34 -24.73
CA HIS A 10 3.37 13.40 -23.82
C HIS A 10 3.18 14.07 -22.45
N ARG A 11 2.05 13.84 -21.77
CA ARG A 11 2.13 13.77 -20.31
C ARG A 11 2.95 12.55 -19.96
N GLY A 12 4.15 12.74 -19.41
CA GLY A 12 5.01 11.62 -19.00
C GLY A 12 4.23 10.66 -18.11
N ILE A 13 4.56 9.37 -18.12
CA ILE A 13 3.88 8.38 -17.25
C ILE A 13 3.87 8.86 -15.78
N LEU A 14 4.94 9.56 -15.39
CA LEU A 14 5.06 10.21 -14.08
C LEU A 14 4.05 11.34 -13.85
N GLU A 15 3.74 12.13 -14.87
CA GLU A 15 2.78 13.23 -14.80
C GLU A 15 1.34 12.70 -14.71
N VAL A 16 1.02 11.65 -15.46
CA VAL A 16 -0.27 10.95 -15.35
C VAL A 16 -0.42 10.32 -13.97
N LEU A 17 0.62 9.68 -13.43
CA LEU A 17 0.61 9.18 -12.06
C LEU A 17 0.48 10.30 -11.03
N ALA A 18 1.19 11.41 -11.21
CA ALA A 18 1.13 12.55 -10.30
C ALA A 18 -0.27 13.19 -10.28
N ALA A 19 -0.90 13.32 -11.45
CA ALA A 19 -2.27 13.80 -11.56
C ALA A 19 -3.24 12.88 -10.79
N ARG A 20 -3.15 11.57 -11.01
CA ARG A 20 -3.98 10.57 -10.28
C ARG A 20 -3.69 10.59 -8.77
N PHE A 21 -2.44 10.78 -8.39
CA PHE A 21 -2.03 10.85 -6.98
C PHE A 21 -2.63 12.07 -6.27
N GLN A 22 -2.74 13.21 -6.95
CA GLN A 22 -3.40 14.39 -6.40
C GLN A 22 -4.93 14.22 -6.33
N GLU A 23 -5.53 13.58 -7.33
CA GLU A 23 -6.98 13.33 -7.39
C GLU A 23 -7.50 12.48 -6.21
N GLY A 24 -6.73 11.50 -5.76
CA GLY A 24 -7.16 10.60 -4.67
C GLY A 24 -6.88 11.11 -3.25
N GLY A 25 -6.40 12.35 -3.09
CA GLY A 25 -6.18 12.98 -1.79
C GLY A 25 -4.72 12.94 -1.33
N PHE A 26 -4.03 14.08 -1.46
CA PHE A 26 -2.59 14.23 -1.21
C PHE A 26 -2.11 13.64 0.12
N PHE A 27 -2.81 13.90 1.23
CA PHE A 27 -2.38 13.47 2.56
C PHE A 27 -2.32 11.95 2.73
N ILE A 28 -3.41 11.25 2.40
CA ILE A 28 -3.47 9.80 2.59
C ILE A 28 -2.55 9.11 1.59
N MET A 29 -2.49 9.61 0.37
CA MET A 29 -1.63 9.05 -0.66
C MET A 29 -0.15 9.15 -0.29
N MET A 30 0.28 10.27 0.31
CA MET A 30 1.64 10.42 0.80
C MET A 30 1.94 9.47 1.97
N LEU A 31 0.98 9.27 2.88
CA LEU A 31 1.11 8.36 4.01
C LEU A 31 1.25 6.89 3.54
N ILE A 32 0.43 6.47 2.58
CA ILE A 32 0.54 5.15 1.94
C ILE A 32 1.90 4.97 1.25
N LEU A 33 2.39 6.02 0.57
CA LEU A 33 3.69 5.99 -0.12
C LEU A 33 4.86 5.86 0.88
N ILE A 34 4.83 6.58 2.01
CA ILE A 34 5.83 6.45 3.08
C ILE A 34 5.85 5.02 3.64
N VAL A 35 4.67 4.45 3.93
CA VAL A 35 4.56 3.06 4.38
C VAL A 35 5.09 2.09 3.33
N GLY A 36 4.82 2.35 2.05
CA GLY A 36 5.37 1.62 0.92
C GLY A 36 6.90 1.66 0.84
N ILE A 37 7.51 2.83 1.01
CA ILE A 37 8.98 2.99 1.02
C ILE A 37 9.60 2.22 2.20
N ILE A 38 9.01 2.32 3.39
CA ILE A 38 9.46 1.56 4.57
C ILE A 38 9.34 0.05 4.29
N GLY A 39 8.25 -0.38 3.66
CA GLY A 39 8.05 -1.76 3.25
C GLY A 39 9.08 -2.25 2.23
N LEU A 40 9.41 -1.42 1.25
CA LEU A 40 10.45 -1.70 0.26
C LEU A 40 11.84 -1.82 0.92
N PHE A 41 12.17 -0.93 1.85
CA PHE A 41 13.42 -0.99 2.61
C PHE A 41 13.51 -2.27 3.45
N LEU A 42 12.42 -2.63 4.15
CA LEU A 42 12.34 -3.88 4.91
C LEU A 42 12.48 -5.10 4.01
N LEU A 43 12.00 -5.03 2.78
CA LEU A 43 12.12 -6.07 1.77
C LEU A 43 13.56 -6.33 1.37
N VAL A 44 14.28 -5.28 0.97
CA VAL A 44 15.71 -5.36 0.61
C VAL A 44 16.51 -5.91 1.80
N ARG A 45 16.22 -5.43 3.01
CA ARG A 45 16.82 -5.91 4.24
C ARG A 45 16.47 -7.39 4.51
N GLY A 46 15.25 -7.82 4.22
CA GLY A 46 14.78 -9.20 4.35
C GLY A 46 15.54 -10.16 3.44
N ILE A 47 15.76 -9.78 2.18
CA ILE A 47 16.56 -10.54 1.20
C ILE A 47 18.02 -10.64 1.67
N TYR A 48 18.60 -9.54 2.13
CA TYR A 48 19.97 -9.54 2.69
C TYR A 48 20.09 -10.45 3.92
N LEU A 49 19.11 -10.43 4.84
CA LEU A 49 19.09 -11.29 6.02
C LEU A 49 18.98 -12.78 5.67
N VAL A 50 18.21 -13.15 4.64
CA VAL A 50 18.15 -14.53 4.12
C VAL A 50 19.52 -14.99 3.64
N ARG A 51 20.24 -14.15 2.90
CA ARG A 51 21.61 -14.47 2.44
C ARG A 51 22.58 -14.69 3.60
N ASN A 52 22.43 -13.93 4.69
CA ASN A 52 23.29 -14.04 5.87
C ASN A 52 22.88 -15.13 6.89
N ARG A 53 21.92 -16.02 6.56
CA ARG A 53 21.46 -17.14 7.44
C ARG A 53 21.09 -16.69 8.86
N ASN A 54 20.60 -15.46 9.02
CA ASN A 54 20.38 -14.89 10.35
C ASN A 54 19.05 -15.38 10.94
N PRO A 55 18.98 -15.88 12.20
CA PRO A 55 17.73 -16.36 12.79
C PRO A 55 16.64 -15.29 12.92
N ARG A 56 17.00 -14.00 12.80
CA ARG A 56 16.06 -12.88 12.88
C ARG A 56 15.10 -12.75 11.69
N ILE A 57 15.24 -13.54 10.63
CA ILE A 57 14.39 -13.42 9.43
C ILE A 57 12.91 -13.69 9.76
N ASN A 58 12.59 -14.59 10.70
CA ASN A 58 11.18 -14.88 11.06
C ASN A 58 10.47 -13.63 11.61
N LYS A 59 11.17 -12.84 12.45
CA LYS A 59 10.63 -11.58 12.97
C LYS A 59 10.46 -10.54 11.86
N THR A 60 11.40 -10.48 10.92
CA THR A 60 11.30 -9.57 9.76
C THR A 60 10.10 -9.90 8.86
N ILE A 61 9.82 -11.18 8.61
CA ILE A 61 8.65 -11.61 7.83
C ILE A 61 7.35 -11.14 8.47
N ILE A 62 7.21 -11.31 9.80
CA ILE A 62 6.03 -10.88 10.53
C ILE A 62 5.82 -9.37 10.38
N ILE A 63 6.90 -8.59 10.51
CA ILE A 63 6.84 -7.13 10.38
C ILE A 63 6.45 -6.71 8.96
N ILE A 64 7.02 -7.35 7.92
CA ILE A 64 6.65 -7.08 6.52
C ILE A 64 5.16 -7.37 6.29
N ASN A 65 4.65 -8.49 6.80
CA ASN A 65 3.25 -8.85 6.64
C ASN A 65 2.31 -7.89 7.39
N SER A 66 2.65 -7.50 8.62
CA SER A 66 1.87 -6.50 9.36
C SER A 66 1.89 -5.13 8.68
N LEU A 67 3.02 -4.75 8.07
CA LEU A 67 3.15 -3.47 7.37
C LEU A 67 2.37 -3.45 6.06
N GLY A 68 2.36 -4.57 5.33
CA GLY A 68 1.50 -4.73 4.16
C GLY A 68 0.02 -4.59 4.52
N LEU A 69 -0.43 -5.26 5.59
CA LEU A 69 -1.81 -5.15 6.05
C LEU A 69 -2.13 -3.72 6.50
N PHE A 70 -1.19 -3.06 7.18
CA PHE A 70 -1.33 -1.66 7.59
C PHE A 70 -1.49 -0.73 6.36
N ALA A 71 -0.71 -0.92 5.30
CA ALA A 71 -0.85 -0.17 4.05
C ALA A 71 -2.24 -0.35 3.40
N LEU A 72 -2.78 -1.58 3.42
CA LEU A 72 -4.12 -1.87 2.92
C LEU A 72 -5.20 -1.15 3.74
N VAL A 73 -5.11 -1.24 5.08
CA VAL A 73 -6.07 -0.59 5.99
C VAL A 73 -6.04 0.93 5.82
N LEU A 74 -4.85 1.52 5.66
CA LEU A 74 -4.71 2.94 5.34
C LEU A 74 -5.30 3.32 3.98
N GLY A 75 -5.18 2.44 2.98
CA GLY A 75 -5.84 2.61 1.69
C GLY A 75 -7.36 2.70 1.82
N VAL A 76 -7.97 1.73 2.51
CA VAL A 76 -9.42 1.69 2.77
C VAL A 76 -9.85 2.92 3.58
N PHE A 77 -9.09 3.29 4.61
CA PHE A 77 -9.35 4.49 5.40
C PHE A 77 -9.31 5.77 4.56
N GLY A 78 -8.34 5.87 3.66
CA GLY A 78 -8.24 6.97 2.70
C GLY A 78 -9.45 7.07 1.78
N GLN A 79 -9.91 5.93 1.26
CA GLN A 79 -11.11 5.88 0.45
C GLN A 79 -12.34 6.40 1.20
N LEU A 80 -12.52 6.04 2.46
CA LEU A 80 -13.65 6.52 3.27
C LEU A 80 -13.62 8.04 3.47
N ILE A 81 -12.44 8.60 3.82
CA ILE A 81 -12.29 10.06 3.99
C ILE A 81 -12.56 10.79 2.67
N GLN A 82 -11.94 10.32 1.59
CA GLN A 82 -12.10 10.93 0.27
C GLN A 82 -13.55 10.84 -0.21
N LEU A 83 -14.23 9.73 0.07
CA LEU A 83 -15.63 9.52 -0.30
C LEU A 83 -16.55 10.49 0.44
N ILE A 84 -16.37 10.67 1.74
CA ILE A 84 -17.14 11.65 2.52
C ILE A 84 -16.95 13.05 1.92
N ASN A 85 -15.70 13.49 1.73
CA ASN A 85 -15.41 14.81 1.15
C ASN A 85 -16.01 15.01 -0.24
N THR A 86 -15.98 13.96 -1.07
CA THR A 86 -16.51 14.00 -2.42
C THR A 86 -18.03 14.06 -2.42
N LEU A 87 -18.69 13.25 -1.58
CA LEU A 87 -20.15 13.27 -1.43
C LEU A 87 -20.64 14.61 -0.87
N ASP A 88 -19.94 15.20 0.09
CA ASP A 88 -20.25 16.52 0.65
C ASP A 88 -20.12 17.62 -0.42
N TYR A 89 -19.05 17.57 -1.22
CA TYR A 89 -18.85 18.48 -2.35
C TYR A 89 -20.00 18.36 -3.36
N LEU A 90 -20.37 17.14 -3.77
CA LEU A 90 -21.46 16.92 -4.72
C LEU A 90 -22.82 17.39 -4.16
N SER A 91 -23.06 17.20 -2.87
CA SER A 91 -24.32 17.60 -2.23
C SER A 91 -24.51 19.12 -2.14
N SER A 92 -23.43 19.89 -2.31
CA SER A 92 -23.47 21.36 -2.23
C SER A 92 -23.90 22.07 -3.52
N PHE A 93 -24.03 21.34 -4.64
CA PHE A 93 -24.43 21.92 -5.93
C PHE A 93 -25.88 21.58 -6.29
N GLU A 94 -26.67 22.58 -6.68
CA GLU A 94 -28.09 22.42 -7.09
C GLU A 94 -28.28 21.79 -8.48
N GLY A 95 -27.29 21.07 -9.02
CA GLY A 95 -27.34 20.54 -10.38
C GLY A 95 -26.37 19.39 -10.66
N THR A 96 -26.11 18.53 -9.66
CA THR A 96 -25.24 17.37 -9.84
C THR A 96 -25.81 16.38 -10.85
N THR A 97 -24.99 16.01 -11.82
CA THR A 97 -25.35 14.99 -12.81
C THR A 97 -24.91 13.59 -12.32
N PRO A 98 -25.53 12.50 -12.83
CA PRO A 98 -25.05 11.14 -12.55
C PRO A 98 -23.58 10.92 -12.94
N ARG A 99 -23.05 11.70 -13.90
CA ARG A 99 -21.65 11.65 -14.30
C ARG A 99 -20.71 12.14 -13.20
N ASP A 100 -21.09 13.19 -12.48
CA ASP A 100 -20.29 13.75 -11.39
C ASP A 100 -20.16 12.75 -10.24
N PHE A 101 -21.23 12.00 -9.94
CA PHE A 101 -21.19 10.90 -8.99
C PHE A 101 -20.24 9.78 -9.43
N ALA A 102 -20.27 9.40 -10.70
CA ALA A 102 -19.38 8.36 -11.22
C ALA A 102 -17.90 8.80 -11.16
N ASP A 103 -17.60 10.04 -11.53
CA ASP A 103 -16.26 10.60 -11.48
C ASP A 103 -15.76 10.74 -10.04
N GLY A 104 -16.62 11.21 -9.12
CA GLY A 104 -16.31 11.28 -7.69
C GLY A 104 -16.07 9.90 -7.06
N LEU A 105 -16.91 8.91 -7.35
CA LEU A 105 -16.70 7.55 -6.85
C LEU A 105 -15.40 6.95 -7.38
N LYS A 106 -15.07 7.19 -8.65
CA LYS A 106 -13.82 6.70 -9.25
C LYS A 106 -12.59 7.24 -8.54
N THR A 107 -12.54 8.54 -8.22
CA THR A 107 -11.37 9.14 -7.55
C THR A 107 -11.16 8.59 -6.14
N THR A 108 -12.25 8.26 -5.44
CA THR A 108 -12.19 7.69 -4.07
C THR A 108 -11.63 6.27 -4.03
N MET A 109 -11.63 5.54 -5.14
CA MET A 109 -11.08 4.18 -5.20
C MET A 109 -9.55 4.15 -5.34
N LEU A 110 -8.91 5.27 -5.71
CA LEU A 110 -7.46 5.34 -5.91
C LEU A 110 -6.64 5.03 -4.64
N PRO A 111 -6.97 5.56 -3.44
CA PRO A 111 -6.28 5.21 -2.19
C PRO A 111 -6.24 3.71 -1.91
N THR A 112 -7.39 3.04 -2.02
CA THR A 112 -7.50 1.60 -1.79
C THR A 112 -6.72 0.82 -2.83
N LEU A 113 -6.76 1.23 -4.10
CA LEU A 113 -5.99 0.58 -5.16
C LEU A 113 -4.48 0.67 -4.89
N PHE A 114 -3.99 1.82 -4.45
CA PHE A 114 -2.58 2.03 -4.11
C PHE A 114 -2.16 1.23 -2.87
N GLY A 115 -2.97 1.24 -1.81
CA GLY A 115 -2.73 0.45 -0.60
C GLY A 115 -2.74 -1.05 -0.88
N ALA A 116 -3.69 -1.51 -1.71
CA ALA A 116 -3.77 -2.90 -2.15
C ALA A 116 -2.56 -3.32 -3.00
N PHE A 117 -2.06 -2.44 -3.86
CA PHE A 117 -0.86 -2.70 -4.65
C PHE A 117 0.37 -2.94 -3.77
N ILE A 118 0.59 -2.10 -2.76
CA ILE A 118 1.68 -2.26 -1.78
C ILE A 118 1.50 -3.54 -0.96
N PHE A 119 0.27 -3.82 -0.52
CA PHE A 119 -0.05 -5.06 0.19
C PHE A 119 0.24 -6.30 -0.66
N LEU A 120 -0.15 -6.29 -1.93
CA LEU A 120 0.11 -7.41 -2.84
C LEU A 120 1.62 -7.63 -3.02
N PHE A 121 2.37 -6.55 -3.22
CA PHE A 121 3.83 -6.61 -3.38
C PHE A 121 4.54 -7.16 -2.13
N THR A 122 4.15 -6.71 -0.94
CA THR A 122 4.68 -7.21 0.34
C THR A 122 4.29 -8.68 0.60
N ARG A 123 3.10 -9.09 0.14
CA ARG A 123 2.64 -10.47 0.23
C ARG A 123 3.41 -11.40 -0.71
N LEU A 124 3.58 -11.03 -1.99
CA LEU A 124 4.39 -11.77 -2.96
C LEU A 124 5.82 -11.97 -2.43
N SER A 125 6.37 -10.90 -1.88
CA SER A 125 7.70 -10.90 -1.29
C SER A 125 7.86 -11.87 -0.13
N THR A 126 6.87 -11.94 0.76
CA THR A 126 6.86 -12.88 1.88
C THR A 126 6.75 -14.33 1.40
N ILE A 127 5.97 -14.58 0.34
CA ILE A 127 5.83 -15.90 -0.27
C ILE A 127 7.16 -16.35 -0.88
N LEU A 128 7.83 -15.48 -1.64
CA LEU A 128 9.15 -15.77 -2.21
C LEU A 128 10.18 -16.06 -1.11
N LEU A 129 10.15 -15.30 0.00
CA LEU A 129 11.06 -15.51 1.12
C LEU A 129 10.81 -16.85 1.85
N HIS A 130 9.54 -17.27 1.94
CA HIS A 130 9.18 -18.59 2.47
C HIS A 130 9.61 -19.73 1.54
N TRP A 131 9.55 -19.53 0.22
CA TRP A 131 9.94 -20.55 -0.73
C TRP A 131 11.47 -20.80 -0.73
N ILE A 132 12.25 -19.73 -0.54
CA ILE A 132 13.72 -19.81 -0.45
C ILE A 132 14.19 -20.32 0.92
N LYS A 133 13.38 -20.14 1.97
CA LYS A 133 13.63 -20.79 3.26
C LYS A 133 13.13 -22.23 3.18
N PRO A 134 14.01 -23.25 3.11
CA PRO A 134 13.56 -24.61 3.38
C PRO A 134 12.89 -24.60 4.75
N PHE A 135 11.69 -25.18 4.80
CA PHE A 135 10.80 -25.44 5.93
C PHE A 135 11.56 -25.62 7.27
N GLN A 136 11.99 -24.53 7.92
CA GLN A 136 12.55 -24.58 9.28
C GLN A 136 11.36 -24.62 10.23
N VAL A 137 10.79 -25.83 10.37
CA VAL A 137 9.86 -26.17 11.43
C VAL A 137 10.46 -25.66 12.74
N LYS A 138 9.65 -24.85 13.41
CA LYS A 138 9.71 -24.44 14.79
C LYS A 138 10.44 -25.48 15.67
N GLU A 139 11.74 -25.30 15.92
CA GLU A 139 12.31 -25.79 17.18
C GLU A 139 11.79 -24.86 18.27
N ASP A 140 10.59 -25.18 18.74
CA ASP A 140 10.12 -24.79 20.05
C ASP A 140 11.03 -25.52 21.04
N LYS A 141 12.13 -24.89 21.45
CA LYS A 141 12.89 -25.40 22.59
C LYS A 141 12.07 -25.06 23.82
N PRO A 142 11.52 -26.04 24.57
CA PRO A 142 10.95 -25.76 25.87
C PRO A 142 12.06 -25.22 26.77
N VAL A 143 11.98 -23.92 27.02
CA VAL A 143 12.83 -23.20 27.96
C VAL A 143 12.32 -23.54 29.36
N PHE A 144 13.07 -24.42 30.04
CA PHE A 144 12.97 -24.88 31.44
C PHE A 144 11.91 -25.96 31.72
N SER A 145 12.28 -27.24 31.66
CA SER A 145 12.79 -27.99 32.82
C SER A 145 13.72 -27.20 33.75
N LYS A 146 13.16 -26.78 34.89
CA LYS A 146 13.89 -26.55 36.14
C LYS A 146 12.97 -26.98 37.29
N GLU A 147 13.21 -28.22 37.70
CA GLU A 147 13.19 -28.70 39.09
C GLU A 147 11.92 -28.45 39.90
N SER A 148 11.11 -29.51 40.00
CA SER A 148 10.51 -29.91 41.27
C SER A 148 11.60 -30.10 42.32
N ASN A 149 11.52 -29.34 43.41
CA ASN A 149 11.84 -29.81 44.76
C ASN A 149 11.07 -28.93 45.76
#